data_AF-B4WUR2-F1
#
_entry.id   AF-B4WUR2-F1
#
_cell.length_a   1.000
_cell.length_b   1.000
_cell.length_c   1.000
_cell.angle_alpha   90.00
_cell.angle_beta   90.00
_cell.angle_gamma   90.00
#
_symmetry.space_group_name_H-M   'P 1'
#
loop_
_entity.id
_entity.type
_entity.pdbx_description
1 polymer ?
#
loop_
_entity_poly.entity_id
_entity_poly.type
_entity_poly.pdbx_seq_one_letter_code
_entity_poly.pdbx_strand_id
1 'polypeptide(L)' 'MHQSGSLGRITVFVVGLEFREHGVGTALLSSLEKWFKENNCLRIEVTSGDHREAAHRFYEARGYIQDERRFIKSNVS' A
#
# COMPACT_ATOMS: atom_id res chain seq x y z
N MET A 1 13.23 -17.53 14.54
CA MET A 1 13.97 -16.25 14.56
C MET A 1 12.93 -15.14 14.44
N HIS A 2 12.69 -14.36 15.50
CA HIS A 2 11.85 -13.17 15.43
C HIS A 2 12.65 -12.08 14.72
N GLN A 3 12.38 -11.81 13.43
CA GLN A 3 12.94 -10.63 12.80
C GLN A 3 12.17 -9.41 13.31
N SER A 4 12.72 -8.75 14.33
CA SER A 4 12.24 -7.48 14.85
C SER A 4 12.49 -6.38 13.82
N GLY A 5 11.59 -6.20 12.87
CA GLY A 5 11.58 -5.03 12.02
C GLY A 5 10.19 -4.44 11.90
N SER A 6 10.15 -3.14 11.64
CA SER A 6 8.92 -2.36 11.69
C SER A 6 8.01 -2.64 10.50
N LEU A 7 6.74 -2.31 10.65
CA LEU A 7 5.76 -2.28 9.58
C LEU A 7 5.64 -0.85 9.07
N GLY A 8 5.94 -0.63 7.79
CA GLY A 8 5.65 0.62 7.10
C GLY A 8 4.19 0.65 6.66
N ARG A 9 3.44 1.70 6.98
CA ARG A 9 2.05 1.86 6.53
C ARG A 9 1.90 3.09 5.64
N ILE A 10 1.37 2.87 4.45
CA ILE A 10 0.95 3.93 3.55
C ILE A 10 -0.50 4.26 3.88
N THR A 11 -0.74 5.42 4.49
CA THR A 11 -2.09 5.87 4.87
C THR A 11 -2.84 6.50 3.69
N VAL A 12 -2.12 7.22 2.84
CA VAL A 12 -2.65 7.90 1.65
C VAL A 12 -1.67 7.79 0.51
N PHE A 13 -2.16 7.40 -0.66
CA PHE A 13 -1.39 7.34 -1.90
C PHE A 13 -2.28 7.77 -3.07
N VAL A 14 -1.91 8.87 -3.72
CA VAL A 14 -2.75 9.49 -4.78
C VAL A 14 -1.85 9.91 -5.94
N VAL A 15 -2.30 9.58 -7.14
CA VAL A 15 -1.77 10.12 -8.40
C VAL A 15 -2.89 10.91 -9.06
N GLY A 16 -2.62 12.19 -9.35
CA GLY A 16 -3.52 13.07 -10.09
C GLY A 16 -3.92 12.43 -11.42
N LEU A 17 -5.16 12.64 -11.85
CA LEU A 17 -5.72 11.97 -13.02
C LEU A 17 -4.87 12.22 -14.27
N GLU A 18 -4.39 13.46 -14.46
CA GLU A 18 -3.55 13.83 -15.60
C GLU A 18 -2.17 13.15 -15.61
N PHE A 19 -1.74 12.56 -14.49
CA PHE A 19 -0.44 11.92 -14.33
C PHE A 19 -0.51 10.39 -14.26
N ARG A 20 -1.69 9.80 -14.37
CA ARG A 20 -1.87 8.33 -14.38
C ARG A 20 -1.33 7.74 -15.68
N GLU A 21 -0.95 6.46 -15.64
CA GLU A 21 -0.43 5.71 -16.81
C GLU A 21 0.91 6.24 -17.38
N HIS A 22 1.49 7.29 -16.79
CA HIS A 22 2.81 7.84 -17.14
C HIS A 22 3.93 7.31 -16.22
N GLY A 23 3.69 6.25 -15.45
CA GLY A 23 4.67 5.67 -14.53
C GLY A 23 4.90 6.45 -13.22
N VAL A 24 4.24 7.60 -13.02
CA VAL A 24 4.39 8.44 -11.82
C VAL A 24 4.09 7.66 -10.53
N GLY A 25 2.99 6.89 -10.51
CA GLY A 25 2.66 6.03 -9.37
C GLY A 25 3.75 5.01 -9.06
N THR A 26 4.37 4.42 -10.09
CA THR A 26 5.49 3.49 -9.89
C THR A 26 6.67 4.19 -9.23
N ALA A 27 7.08 5.35 -9.76
CA ALA A 27 8.22 6.09 -9.24
C ALA A 27 8.02 6.52 -7.78
N LEU A 28 6.80 6.95 -7.43
CA LEU A 28 6.42 7.28 -6.07
C LEU A 28 6.49 6.06 -5.15
N LEU A 29 5.90 4.93 -5.55
CA LEU A 29 5.88 3.73 -4.72
C LEU A 29 7.28 3.17 -4.51
N SER A 30 8.11 3.09 -5.54
CA SER A 30 9.50 2.62 -5.43
C SER A 30 10.34 3.51 -4.50
N SER A 31 10.09 4.82 -4.49
CA SER A 31 10.76 5.74 -3.57
C SER A 31 10.34 5.49 -2.11
N LEU A 32 9.05 5.22 -1.88
CA LEU A 32 8.53 4.83 -0.55
C LEU A 32 9.10 3.49 -0.09
N GLU A 33 9.15 2.49 -0.96
CA GLU A 33 9.71 1.16 -0.66
C GLU A 33 11.18 1.25 -0.27
N LYS A 34 11.96 2.07 -0.98
CA LYS A 34 13.35 2.36 -0.63
C LYS A 34 13.45 3.02 0.75
N TRP A 35 12.63 4.04 1.01
CA TRP A 35 12.61 4.72 2.30
C TRP A 35 12.25 3.77 3.46
N PHE A 36 11.23 2.93 3.29
CA PHE A 36 10.86 1.93 4.29
C PHE A 36 12.00 0.94 4.56
N LYS A 37 12.68 0.47 3.52
CA LYS A 37 13.84 -0.40 3.64
C LYS A 37 14.99 0.26 4.41
N GLU A 38 15.30 1.51 4.10
CA GLU A 38 16.33 2.30 4.79
C GLU A 38 16.00 2.52 6.28
N ASN A 39 14.71 2.51 6.64
CA ASN A 39 14.22 2.63 8.01
C ASN A 39 13.95 1.27 8.69
N ASN A 40 14.56 0.18 8.20
CA ASN A 40 14.41 -1.17 8.75
C ASN A 40 12.95 -1.67 8.84
N CYS A 41 12.09 -1.21 7.94
CA CYS A 41 10.77 -1.81 7.78
C CYS A 41 10.89 -3.10 6.97
N LEU A 42 10.36 -4.20 7.51
CA LEU A 42 10.41 -5.51 6.87
C LEU A 42 9.14 -5.84 6.08
N ARG A 43 8.10 -5.03 6.28
CA ARG A 43 6.80 -5.16 5.63
C ARG A 43 6.26 -3.78 5.30
N ILE A 44 5.47 -3.71 4.24
CA ILE A 44 4.71 -2.52 3.84
C ILE A 44 3.25 -2.93 3.73
N GLU A 45 2.36 -2.15 4.34
CA GLU A 45 0.92 -2.31 4.18
C GLU A 45 0.29 -1.07 3.57
N VAL A 46 -0.76 -1.31 2.79
CA VAL A 46 -1.66 -0.28 2.29
C VAL A 46 -3.09 -0.78 2.46
N THR A 47 -3.98 0.09 2.91
CA THR A 47 -5.42 -0.21 2.94
C THR A 47 -6.08 0.50 1.76
N SER A 48 -6.62 -0.28 0.83
CA SER A 48 -7.48 0.20 -0.24
C SER A 48 -8.92 -0.24 0.04
N GLY A 49 -9.89 0.61 -0.28
CA GLY A 49 -11.30 0.23 -0.20
C GLY A 49 -11.69 -0.66 -1.38
N ASP A 50 -12.58 -1.62 -1.15
CA ASP A 50 -12.95 -2.67 -2.13
C ASP A 50 -13.41 -2.13 -3.49
N HIS A 51 -14.00 -0.93 -3.51
CA HIS A 51 -14.45 -0.26 -4.74
C HIS A 51 -13.31 0.29 -5.62
N ARG A 52 -12.04 0.21 -5.18
CA ARG A 52 -10.89 0.78 -5.88
C ARG A 52 -10.09 -0.28 -6.63
N GLU A 53 -10.73 -0.96 -7.57
CA GLU A 53 -10.09 -2.03 -8.35
C GLU A 53 -8.79 -1.60 -9.04
N ALA A 54 -8.72 -0.35 -9.55
CA ALA A 54 -7.51 0.17 -10.17
C ALA A 54 -6.33 0.25 -9.19
N ALA A 55 -6.60 0.53 -7.92
CA ALA A 55 -5.57 0.50 -6.88
C ALA A 55 -5.14 -0.93 -6.56
N HIS A 56 -6.07 -1.88 -6.51
CA HIS A 56 -5.75 -3.29 -6.27
C HIS A 56 -4.85 -3.83 -7.38
N ARG A 57 -5.24 -3.65 -8.65
CA ARG A 57 -4.41 -4.02 -9.81
C ARG A 57 -3.04 -3.34 -9.78
N PHE A 58 -2.98 -2.08 -9.35
CA PHE A 58 -1.72 -1.34 -9.23
C PHE A 58 -0.78 -1.98 -8.19
N TYR A 59 -1.29 -2.34 -7.00
CA TYR A 59 -0.48 -2.94 -5.94
C TYR A 59 -0.11 -4.40 -6.25
N GLU A 60 -1.05 -5.20 -6.77
CA GLU A 60 -0.80 -6.60 -7.19
C GLU A 60 0.29 -6.68 -8.26
N ALA A 61 0.25 -5.80 -9.27
CA ALA A 61 1.28 -5.71 -10.30
C ALA A 61 2.68 -5.36 -9.75
N ARG A 62 2.78 -4.95 -8.48
CA ARG A 62 4.01 -4.59 -7.78
C ARG A 62 4.35 -5.57 -6.64
N GLY A 63 3.69 -6.73 -6.61
CA GLY A 63 4.02 -7.81 -5.68
C GLY A 63 3.37 -7.68 -4.29
N TYR A 64 2.45 -6.74 -4.12
CA TYR A 64 1.60 -6.71 -2.93
C TYR A 64 0.59 -7.85 -3.02
N ILE A 65 0.35 -8.50 -1.88
CA ILE A 65 -0.62 -9.58 -1.76
C ILE A 65 -1.77 -9.06 -0.89
N GLN A 66 -3.00 -9.35 -1.29
CA GLN A 66 -4.18 -9.02 -0.51
C GLN A 66 -4.21 -9.82 0.80
N ASP A 67 -4.36 -9.13 1.94
CA ASP A 67 -4.65 -9.75 3.25
C ASP A 67 -6.10 -9.41 3.62
N GLU A 68 -6.95 -10.43 3.78
CA GLU A 68 -8.41 -10.29 3.85
C GLU A 68 -8.95 -9.95 5.25
N ARG A 69 -8.09 -9.52 6.19
CA ARG A 69 -8.49 -9.36 7.59
C ARG A 69 -8.96 -7.94 7.91
N ARG A 70 -10.14 -7.55 7.42
CA ARG A 70 -10.82 -6.32 7.87
C ARG A 70 -12.15 -6.64 8.54
N PHE A 71 -12.27 -6.29 9.82
CA PHE A 71 -13.52 -6.34 10.56
C PHE A 71 -14.13 -4.94 10.60
N ILE A 72 -15.37 -4.82 10.13
CA ILE A 72 -16.13 -3.57 10.19
C ILE A 72 -17.37 -3.86 11.03
N LYS A 73 -17.57 -3.09 12.10
CA LYS A 73 -18.85 -3.08 12.82
C LYS A 73 -19.65 -1.88 12.36
N SER A 74 -20.70 -2.12 11.60
CA SER A 74 -21.71 -1.12 11.29
C SER A 74 -22.64 -0.99 12.50
N ASN A 75 -22.85 0.22 13.00
CA ASN A 75 -23.69 0.56 14.16
C ASN A 75 -23.20 -0.04 15.49
N VAL A 76 -22.38 0.74 16.20
CA VAL A 76 -22.15 0.56 17.63
C VAL A 76 -23.26 1.33 18.33
N SER A 77 -24.29 0.62 18.78
CA SER A 77 -25.23 1.12 19.78
C SER A 77 -24.51 1.44 21.08
#